data_AF-A0A352XMX5-F1
#
_entry.id   AF-A0A352XMX5-F1
#
_cell.length_a   1.000
_cell.length_b   1.000
_cell.length_c   1.000
_cell.angle_alpha   90.00
_cell.angle_beta   90.00
_cell.angle_gamma   90.00
#
_symmetry.space_group_name_H-M   'P 1'
#
loop_
_entity.id
_entity.type
_entity.pdbx_description
1 polymer ?
#
loop_
_entity_poly.entity_id
_entity_poly.type
_entity_poly.pdbx_seq_one_letter_code
_entity_poly.pdbx_strand_id
1 'polypeptide(L)'
;MLPFQDSHKAHDLRLEITRFLNHALPVRHYGCTLMKHRLLRPLFALAFCTQALAQEVPALFKDVLKPNEPTKAELVVVVPPPEIEKYISKVEESTKKDPAWFAEHAKTSKPGVPLPFHEKLGLTQSEYDEYIALWNKREFKVAHEIGMMLRLTSDGRWNLLGAGPAASISSLRFSEKEDNWKSSNGVLKRLPDIDADPMSILGGWKGKEWKFEEETTLSKLKENVAVGSTNDGKYHLIVYRAQENTSAGTRLLDKSLVIRIAKSSAATKAKSK
;
A
#
# COMPACT_ATOMS: atom_id res chain seq x y z
N MET A 1 19.43 -1.16 -15.45
CA MET A 1 18.06 -0.60 -15.54
C MET A 1 17.28 -1.21 -14.38
N LEU A 2 17.29 -0.51 -13.25
CA LEU A 2 17.36 -1.15 -11.93
C LEU A 2 15.98 -1.13 -11.23
N PRO A 3 15.39 -2.29 -10.91
CA PRO A 3 14.22 -2.36 -10.05
C PRO A 3 14.66 -2.12 -8.60
N PHE A 4 13.93 -1.25 -7.89
CA PHE A 4 14.12 -0.96 -6.47
C PHE A 4 15.58 -0.65 -6.06
N GLN A 5 16.17 0.40 -6.62
CA GLN A 5 17.49 0.88 -6.17
C GLN A 5 17.54 2.40 -6.00
N ASP A 6 18.06 2.76 -4.81
CA ASP A 6 18.74 3.99 -4.39
C ASP A 6 17.91 5.28 -4.32
N SER A 7 17.87 6.05 -3.24
CA SER A 7 18.70 6.19 -2.03
C SER A 7 17.77 6.36 -0.79
N HIS A 8 18.30 6.19 0.43
CA HIS A 8 17.63 6.35 1.75
C HIS A 8 17.13 5.08 2.48
N LYS A 9 17.66 3.89 2.17
CA LYS A 9 17.32 2.65 2.90
C LYS A 9 17.72 2.62 4.39
N ALA A 10 18.66 3.48 4.83
CA ALA A 10 19.18 3.42 6.21
C ALA A 10 18.47 4.35 7.21
N HIS A 11 17.71 5.34 6.74
CA HIS A 11 16.99 6.29 7.60
C HIS A 11 15.52 5.86 7.82
N ASP A 12 15.05 4.80 7.15
CA ASP A 12 13.62 4.52 6.99
C ASP A 12 13.04 3.55 8.04
N LEU A 13 13.87 2.90 8.86
CA LEU A 13 13.40 1.87 9.79
C LEU A 13 12.47 2.45 10.88
N ARG A 14 12.78 3.63 11.42
CA ARG A 14 11.89 4.36 12.35
C ARG A 14 10.80 5.14 11.67
N LEU A 15 10.93 5.48 10.39
CA LEU A 15 9.87 6.17 9.64
C LEU A 15 8.73 5.22 9.29
N GLU A 16 9.03 3.96 8.95
CA GLU A 16 8.04 2.91 8.74
C GLU A 16 7.40 2.40 10.05
N ILE A 17 7.91 2.72 11.24
CA ILE A 17 7.34 2.27 12.53
C ILE A 17 6.67 3.44 13.29
N THR A 18 7.28 4.63 13.31
CA THR A 18 6.78 5.80 14.07
C THR A 18 5.60 6.49 13.39
N ARG A 19 5.47 6.40 12.05
CA ARG A 19 4.37 7.05 11.31
C ARG A 19 3.06 6.29 11.31
N PHE A 20 3.09 4.97 11.50
CA PHE A 20 1.88 4.16 11.53
C PHE A 20 1.02 4.42 12.78
N LEU A 21 1.53 5.08 13.81
CA LEU A 21 0.85 5.26 15.10
C LEU A 21 0.09 6.59 15.29
N ASN A 22 0.22 7.59 14.40
CA ASN A 22 -0.09 8.99 14.77
C ASN A 22 -1.18 9.76 13.99
N HIS A 23 -2.09 9.12 13.25
CA HIS A 23 -3.17 9.87 12.57
C HIS A 23 -4.59 9.31 12.82
N ALA A 24 -5.24 9.84 13.86
CA ALA A 24 -6.69 9.87 13.99
C ALA A 24 -7.13 11.27 14.45
N LEU A 25 -7.68 12.07 13.53
CA LEU A 25 -8.52 13.23 13.86
C LEU A 25 -9.72 13.31 12.88
N PRO A 26 -10.91 13.71 13.36
CA PRO A 26 -12.18 13.55 12.65
C PRO A 26 -12.54 14.76 11.76
N VAL A 27 -13.19 14.49 10.61
CA VAL A 27 -13.78 15.53 9.74
C VAL A 27 -15.31 15.52 9.85
N ARG A 28 -15.87 16.71 10.09
CA ARG A 28 -17.30 17.03 10.19
C ARG A 28 -18.05 16.84 8.86
N HIS A 29 -19.26 16.31 8.96
CA HIS A 29 -20.23 16.22 7.87
C HIS A 29 -20.98 17.55 7.70
N TYR A 30 -21.23 17.96 6.45
CA TYR A 30 -22.27 18.93 6.11
C TYR A 30 -23.20 18.36 5.04
N GLY A 31 -24.49 18.60 5.24
CA GLY A 31 -25.61 17.92 4.61
C GLY A 31 -25.94 18.35 3.19
N CYS A 32 -26.72 17.48 2.54
CA CYS A 32 -27.23 17.60 1.19
C CYS A 32 -28.66 18.16 1.22
N THR A 33 -28.98 19.09 0.31
CA THR A 33 -30.35 19.58 0.11
C THR A 33 -30.83 19.21 -1.28
N LEU A 34 -31.96 18.51 -1.34
CA LEU A 34 -32.63 17.99 -2.53
C LEU A 34 -33.52 19.09 -3.15
N MET A 35 -33.46 19.29 -4.46
CA MET A 35 -34.53 20.00 -5.19
C MET A 35 -35.14 19.09 -6.26
N LYS A 36 -36.47 18.97 -6.19
CA LYS A 36 -37.34 18.26 -7.12
C LYS A 36 -37.73 19.20 -8.26
N HIS A 37 -37.63 18.76 -9.52
CA HIS A 37 -38.49 19.25 -10.58
C HIS A 37 -38.96 18.11 -11.48
N ARG A 38 -40.29 17.96 -11.54
CA ARG A 38 -41.06 17.26 -12.58
C ARG A 38 -40.97 18.07 -13.87
N LEU A 39 -40.87 17.39 -15.02
CA LEU A 39 -41.75 17.60 -16.20
C LEU A 39 -41.50 16.54 -17.28
N LEU A 40 -42.52 16.37 -18.13
CA LEU A 40 -42.84 15.21 -18.96
C LEU A 40 -42.04 15.08 -20.28
N ARG A 41 -42.06 13.83 -20.79
CA ARG A 41 -41.56 13.23 -22.05
C ARG A 41 -41.84 14.00 -23.36
N PRO A 42 -41.08 13.71 -24.43
CA PRO A 42 -41.62 12.78 -25.44
C PRO A 42 -40.68 11.60 -25.79
N LEU A 43 -41.32 10.51 -26.22
CA LEU A 43 -40.71 9.26 -26.71
C LEU A 43 -39.93 9.51 -28.01
N PHE A 44 -38.63 9.22 -28.00
CA PHE A 44 -37.86 8.88 -29.20
C PHE A 44 -37.18 7.53 -28.94
N ALA A 45 -37.76 6.46 -29.49
CA ALA A 45 -37.18 5.11 -29.41
C ALA A 45 -36.10 4.97 -30.50
N LEU A 46 -34.90 5.52 -30.24
CA LEU A 46 -33.70 5.06 -30.93
C LEU A 46 -33.17 3.85 -30.16
N ALA A 47 -33.34 2.67 -30.73
CA ALA A 47 -32.69 1.45 -30.26
C ALA A 47 -31.18 1.54 -30.53
N PHE A 48 -30.45 2.30 -29.70
CA PHE A 48 -29.04 2.04 -29.52
C PHE A 48 -28.94 0.70 -28.79
N CYS A 49 -28.58 -0.35 -29.52
CA CYS A 49 -27.94 -1.51 -28.91
C CYS A 49 -26.61 -1.02 -28.32
N THR A 50 -26.64 -0.41 -27.14
CA THR A 50 -25.47 -0.34 -26.28
C THR A 50 -25.17 -1.77 -25.89
N GLN A 51 -24.34 -2.44 -26.68
CA GLN A 51 -23.52 -3.52 -26.17
C GLN A 51 -22.62 -2.86 -25.12
N ALA A 52 -23.15 -2.72 -23.89
CA ALA A 52 -22.30 -2.57 -22.74
C ALA A 52 -21.50 -3.86 -22.69
N LEU A 53 -20.30 -3.84 -23.28
CA LEU A 53 -19.31 -4.86 -23.02
C LEU A 53 -19.11 -4.81 -21.51
N ALA A 54 -19.71 -5.78 -20.81
CA ALA A 54 -19.41 -6.04 -19.43
C ALA A 54 -17.94 -6.47 -19.42
N GLN A 55 -17.04 -5.50 -19.28
CA GLN A 55 -15.63 -5.78 -19.17
C GLN A 55 -15.47 -6.69 -17.95
N GLU A 56 -14.82 -7.83 -18.15
CA GLU A 56 -14.60 -8.78 -17.07
C GLU A 56 -13.75 -8.13 -15.97
N VAL A 57 -13.99 -8.57 -14.73
CA VAL A 57 -13.21 -8.11 -13.59
C VAL A 57 -11.76 -8.55 -13.80
N PRO A 58 -10.78 -7.63 -13.68
CA PRO A 58 -9.40 -7.97 -13.91
C PRO A 58 -8.94 -9.11 -13.01
N ALA A 59 -8.04 -9.94 -13.52
CA ALA A 59 -7.44 -11.02 -12.75
C ALA A 59 -6.83 -10.52 -11.43
N LEU A 60 -6.38 -9.26 -11.40
CA LEU A 60 -5.86 -8.58 -10.21
C LEU A 60 -6.88 -8.49 -9.05
N PHE A 61 -8.18 -8.42 -9.37
CA PHE A 61 -9.25 -8.20 -8.39
C PHE A 61 -10.28 -9.33 -8.30
N LYS A 62 -10.22 -10.32 -9.20
CA LYS A 62 -11.24 -11.39 -9.33
C LYS A 62 -11.61 -12.05 -7.99
N ASP A 63 -10.62 -12.30 -7.14
CA ASP A 63 -10.81 -12.92 -5.82
C ASP A 63 -10.71 -11.90 -4.65
N VAL A 64 -10.49 -10.62 -4.97
CA VAL A 64 -10.23 -9.55 -3.99
C VAL A 64 -11.49 -8.71 -3.76
N LEU A 65 -12.14 -8.27 -4.85
CA LEU A 65 -13.26 -7.32 -4.82
C LEU A 65 -14.31 -7.70 -5.86
N LYS A 66 -15.57 -7.64 -5.45
CA LYS A 66 -16.69 -7.73 -6.38
C LYS A 66 -17.03 -6.35 -6.96
N PRO A 67 -17.28 -6.23 -8.28
CA PRO A 67 -17.66 -4.96 -8.89
C PRO A 67 -18.91 -4.35 -8.26
N ASN A 68 -18.86 -3.05 -7.98
CA ASN A 68 -19.97 -2.26 -7.45
C ASN A 68 -20.53 -2.75 -6.09
N GLU A 69 -19.84 -3.66 -5.41
CA GLU A 69 -20.20 -4.12 -4.09
C GLU A 69 -19.20 -3.58 -3.05
N PRO A 70 -19.67 -2.95 -1.96
CA PRO A 70 -18.78 -2.58 -0.86
C PRO A 70 -18.27 -3.84 -0.17
N THR A 71 -16.95 -3.95 -0.08
CA THR A 71 -16.23 -5.03 0.61
C THR A 71 -15.63 -4.47 1.88
N LYS A 72 -15.83 -5.17 3.01
CA LYS A 72 -15.16 -4.83 4.27
C LYS A 72 -13.67 -5.10 4.15
N ALA A 73 -12.86 -4.16 4.58
CA ALA A 73 -11.41 -4.27 4.62
C ALA A 73 -10.89 -3.63 5.89
N GLU A 74 -9.61 -3.87 6.18
CA GLU A 74 -8.95 -3.35 7.37
C GLU A 74 -7.72 -2.58 6.93
N LEU A 75 -7.64 -1.32 7.36
CA LEU A 75 -6.39 -0.57 7.31
C LEU A 75 -5.55 -1.01 8.51
N VAL A 76 -4.41 -1.62 8.25
CA VAL A 76 -3.53 -2.18 9.28
C VAL A 76 -2.23 -1.42 9.42
N VAL A 77 -1.70 -1.52 10.63
CA VAL A 77 -0.40 -1.00 11.04
C VAL A 77 0.45 -2.17 11.53
N VAL A 78 1.74 -2.18 11.21
CA VAL A 78 2.68 -3.16 11.78
C VAL A 78 3.28 -2.55 13.03
N VAL A 79 3.05 -3.18 14.17
CA VAL A 79 3.53 -2.70 15.47
C VAL A 79 4.55 -3.70 16.00
N PRO A 80 5.84 -3.33 16.07
CA PRO A 80 6.82 -4.15 16.76
C PRO A 80 6.66 -4.05 18.29
N PRO A 81 7.23 -5.00 19.04
CA PRO A 81 7.33 -4.89 20.50
C PRO A 81 8.10 -3.62 20.89
N PRO A 82 7.68 -2.88 21.95
CA PRO A 82 8.34 -1.64 22.37
C PRO A 82 9.84 -1.79 22.67
N GLU A 83 10.27 -2.97 23.10
CA GLU A 83 11.65 -3.28 23.45
C GLU A 83 12.60 -3.17 22.25
N ILE A 84 12.07 -3.27 21.02
CA ILE A 84 12.89 -3.17 19.81
C ILE A 84 13.52 -1.78 19.64
N GLU A 85 12.87 -0.74 20.20
CA GLU A 85 13.23 0.67 20.00
C GLU A 85 14.65 0.98 20.46
N LYS A 86 15.12 0.29 21.50
CA LYS A 86 16.51 0.39 21.99
C LYS A 86 17.51 0.04 20.89
N TYR A 87 17.26 -1.02 20.14
CA TYR A 87 18.16 -1.47 19.08
C TYR A 87 18.04 -0.59 17.83
N ILE A 88 16.81 -0.18 17.49
CA ILE A 88 16.56 0.77 16.39
C ILE A 88 17.32 2.08 16.63
N SER A 89 17.27 2.62 17.85
CA SER A 89 17.97 3.86 18.21
C SER A 89 19.50 3.72 18.05
N LYS A 90 20.09 2.58 18.44
CA LYS A 90 21.53 2.32 18.25
C LYS A 90 21.93 2.27 16.78
N VAL A 91 21.12 1.60 15.95
CA VAL A 91 21.36 1.52 14.50
C VAL A 91 21.23 2.90 13.86
N GLU A 92 20.28 3.73 14.30
CA GLU A 92 20.12 5.12 13.84
C GLU A 92 21.32 6.01 14.18
N GLU A 93 21.78 5.95 15.44
CA GLU A 93 22.95 6.70 15.87
C GLU A 93 24.18 6.31 15.06
N SER A 94 24.30 5.03 14.73
CA SER A 94 25.38 4.52 13.89
C SER A 94 25.23 4.97 12.43
N THR A 95 24.00 5.01 11.91
CA THR A 95 23.68 5.50 10.57
C THR A 95 24.08 6.97 10.38
N LYS A 96 23.84 7.80 11.40
CA LYS A 96 24.22 9.22 11.38
C LYS A 96 25.74 9.42 11.33
N LYS A 97 26.53 8.47 11.85
CA LYS A 97 27.99 8.54 11.87
C LYS A 97 28.64 8.16 10.54
N ASP A 98 28.07 7.21 9.81
CA ASP A 98 28.62 6.73 8.53
C ASP A 98 27.52 6.47 7.47
N PRO A 99 26.80 7.52 7.02
CA PRO A 99 25.63 7.36 6.14
C PRO A 99 25.97 6.70 4.80
N ALA A 100 27.19 6.91 4.30
CA ALA A 100 27.65 6.32 3.04
C ALA A 100 27.82 4.80 3.15
N TRP A 101 28.46 4.31 4.22
CA TRP A 101 28.59 2.87 4.44
C TRP A 101 27.22 2.20 4.61
N PHE A 102 26.30 2.83 5.35
CA PHE A 102 24.95 2.30 5.53
C PHE A 102 24.16 2.22 4.21
N ALA A 103 24.33 3.19 3.32
CA ALA A 103 23.70 3.17 2.00
C ALA A 103 24.19 1.98 1.15
N GLU A 104 25.50 1.68 1.19
CA GLU A 104 26.07 0.53 0.48
C GLU A 104 25.66 -0.80 1.14
N HIS A 105 25.75 -0.90 2.47
CA HIS A 105 25.38 -2.12 3.20
C HIS A 105 23.91 -2.49 2.97
N ALA A 106 23.02 -1.49 2.91
CA ALA A 106 21.60 -1.71 2.62
C ALA A 106 21.29 -2.24 1.22
N LYS A 107 22.25 -2.20 0.28
CA LYS A 107 22.09 -2.84 -1.05
C LYS A 107 22.19 -4.36 -0.97
N THR A 108 22.81 -4.90 0.08
CA THR A 108 22.94 -6.36 0.29
C THR A 108 21.64 -7.01 0.75
N SER A 109 20.68 -6.22 1.22
CA SER A 109 19.41 -6.67 1.81
C SER A 109 18.26 -6.54 0.83
N LYS A 110 17.33 -7.48 0.90
CA LYS A 110 16.02 -7.33 0.24
C LYS A 110 15.23 -6.19 0.90
N PRO A 111 14.36 -5.51 0.16
CA PRO A 111 13.51 -4.46 0.71
C PRO A 111 12.66 -4.93 1.90
N GLY A 112 12.59 -4.09 2.94
CA GLY A 112 11.77 -4.35 4.12
C GLY A 112 12.30 -5.46 5.04
N VAL A 113 13.43 -6.10 4.72
CA VAL A 113 14.12 -7.08 5.58
C VAL A 113 15.15 -6.35 6.44
N PRO A 114 15.36 -6.76 7.71
CA PRO A 114 16.44 -6.23 8.53
C PRO A 114 17.80 -6.32 7.83
N LEU A 115 18.64 -5.30 8.02
CA LEU A 115 20.00 -5.30 7.52
C LEU A 115 20.79 -6.47 8.16
N PRO A 116 21.55 -7.24 7.37
CA PRO A 116 22.47 -8.26 7.88
C PRO A 116 23.40 -7.68 8.94
N PHE A 117 23.72 -8.50 9.94
CA PHE A 117 24.63 -8.11 11.00
C PHE A 117 25.95 -7.57 10.46
N HIS A 118 26.41 -6.48 11.07
CA HIS A 118 27.75 -5.93 10.91
C HIS A 118 28.06 -5.07 12.13
N GLU A 119 29.33 -5.02 12.55
CA GLU A 119 29.75 -4.27 13.76
C GLU A 119 29.43 -2.77 13.68
N LYS A 120 29.51 -2.20 12.47
CA LYS A 120 29.13 -0.81 12.18
C LYS A 120 27.64 -0.49 12.38
N LEU A 121 26.78 -1.49 12.60
CA LEU A 121 25.39 -1.24 13.02
C LEU A 121 25.31 -0.70 14.46
N GLY A 122 26.40 -0.75 15.23
CA GLY A 122 26.41 -0.32 16.64
C GLY A 122 25.73 -1.31 17.58
N LEU A 123 25.54 -2.55 17.12
CA LEU A 123 25.02 -3.68 17.88
C LEU A 123 26.11 -4.73 18.03
N THR A 124 26.17 -5.37 19.19
CA THR A 124 26.89 -6.66 19.30
C THR A 124 26.12 -7.77 18.61
N GLN A 125 26.75 -8.91 18.34
CA GLN A 125 26.05 -10.07 17.75
C GLN A 125 24.84 -10.50 18.61
N SER A 126 25.01 -10.58 19.94
CA SER A 126 23.93 -10.93 20.86
C SER A 126 22.76 -9.94 20.80
N GLU A 127 23.07 -8.64 20.76
CA GLU A 127 22.04 -7.59 20.64
C GLU A 127 21.34 -7.63 19.28
N TYR A 128 22.05 -7.99 18.22
CA TYR A 128 21.48 -8.18 16.91
C TYR A 128 20.53 -9.40 16.88
N ASP A 129 20.91 -10.51 17.51
CA ASP A 129 20.05 -11.69 17.60
C ASP A 129 18.77 -11.40 18.40
N GLU A 130 18.87 -10.64 19.50
CA GLU A 130 17.72 -10.12 20.24
C GLU A 130 16.84 -9.19 19.38
N TYR A 131 17.46 -8.29 18.63
CA TYR A 131 16.76 -7.42 17.68
C TYR A 131 15.98 -8.23 16.63
N ILE A 132 16.57 -9.29 16.05
CA ILE A 132 15.88 -10.17 15.10
C ILE A 132 14.76 -10.96 15.78
N ALA A 133 14.95 -11.41 17.02
CA ALA A 133 13.90 -12.09 17.78
C ALA A 133 12.70 -11.16 18.08
N LEU A 134 12.96 -9.90 18.41
CA LEU A 134 11.94 -8.87 18.60
C LEU A 134 11.26 -8.47 17.29
N TRP A 135 12.04 -8.38 16.21
CA TRP A 135 11.51 -8.19 14.86
C TRP A 135 10.44 -9.26 14.61
N ASN A 136 10.75 -10.55 14.77
CA ASN A 136 9.79 -11.64 14.51
C ASN A 136 8.50 -11.64 15.36
N LYS A 137 8.42 -10.80 16.41
CA LYS A 137 7.24 -10.62 17.25
C LYS A 137 6.37 -9.42 16.84
N ARG A 138 6.61 -8.82 15.66
CA ARG A 138 5.74 -7.78 15.09
C ARG A 138 4.31 -8.30 14.92
N GLU A 139 3.36 -7.43 15.21
CA GLU A 139 1.93 -7.73 15.05
C GLU A 139 1.27 -6.77 14.07
N PHE A 140 0.28 -7.28 13.33
CA PHE A 140 -0.63 -6.44 12.55
C PHE A 140 -1.80 -6.01 13.44
N LYS A 141 -1.87 -4.72 13.77
CA LYS A 141 -3.03 -4.14 14.45
C LYS A 141 -3.96 -3.48 13.43
N VAL A 142 -5.26 -3.69 13.61
CA VAL A 142 -6.29 -2.97 12.84
C VAL A 142 -6.33 -1.55 13.35
N ALA A 143 -5.94 -0.60 12.51
CA ALA A 143 -6.06 0.82 12.82
C ALA A 143 -7.49 1.31 12.55
N HIS A 144 -8.07 0.89 11.42
CA HIS A 144 -9.44 1.24 11.04
C HIS A 144 -10.10 0.11 10.26
N GLU A 145 -11.37 -0.16 10.55
CA GLU A 145 -12.24 -0.88 9.62
C GLU A 145 -12.69 0.10 8.52
N ILE A 146 -12.58 -0.31 7.27
CA ILE A 146 -12.89 0.52 6.10
C ILE A 146 -13.73 -0.26 5.07
N GLY A 147 -14.37 0.48 4.17
CA GLY A 147 -15.01 -0.08 2.99
C GLY A 147 -14.15 0.13 1.74
N MET A 148 -14.04 -0.90 0.92
CA MET A 148 -13.41 -0.85 -0.40
C MET A 148 -14.44 -1.21 -1.47
N MET A 149 -14.35 -0.62 -2.66
CA MET A 149 -15.24 -0.94 -3.78
C MET A 149 -14.48 -0.80 -5.09
N LEU A 150 -14.75 -1.69 -6.03
CA LEU A 150 -14.21 -1.63 -7.38
C LEU A 150 -15.31 -1.19 -8.35
N ARG A 151 -15.04 -0.19 -9.18
CA ARG A 151 -16.02 0.32 -10.17
C ARG A 151 -15.40 0.46 -11.55
N LEU A 152 -16.08 -0.04 -12.58
CA LEU A 152 -15.72 0.23 -13.97
C LEU A 152 -16.07 1.68 -14.34
N THR A 153 -15.12 2.39 -14.93
CA THR A 153 -15.28 3.75 -15.43
C THR A 153 -15.62 3.74 -16.92
N SER A 154 -16.15 4.86 -17.42
CA SER A 154 -16.54 5.01 -18.83
C SER A 154 -15.36 4.93 -19.80
N ASP A 155 -14.13 5.16 -19.35
CA ASP A 155 -12.88 5.01 -20.12
C ASP A 155 -12.32 3.57 -20.07
N GLY A 156 -13.10 2.59 -19.59
CA GLY A 156 -12.72 1.17 -19.59
C GLY A 156 -11.67 0.79 -18.54
N ARG A 157 -11.49 1.63 -17.53
CA ARG A 157 -10.58 1.40 -16.39
C ARG A 157 -11.35 1.02 -15.13
N TRP A 158 -10.67 0.39 -14.20
CA TRP A 158 -11.25 -0.03 -12.93
C TRP A 158 -10.77 0.91 -11.82
N ASN A 159 -11.69 1.71 -11.30
CA ASN A 159 -11.44 2.61 -10.19
C ASN A 159 -11.51 1.86 -8.85
N LEU A 160 -10.48 2.04 -8.03
CA LEU A 160 -10.43 1.49 -6.68
C LEU A 160 -10.86 2.56 -5.68
N LEU A 161 -12.05 2.40 -5.10
CA LEU A 161 -12.64 3.35 -4.18
C LEU A 161 -12.42 2.89 -2.73
N GLY A 162 -11.87 3.76 -1.89
CA GLY A 162 -11.71 3.53 -0.45
C GLY A 162 -12.53 4.51 0.38
N ALA A 163 -13.08 4.05 1.50
CA ALA A 163 -13.77 4.89 2.46
C ALA A 163 -12.82 5.38 3.58
N GLY A 164 -13.19 6.48 4.24
CA GLY A 164 -12.47 7.00 5.40
C GLY A 164 -10.99 7.32 5.10
N PRO A 165 -10.03 6.87 5.92
CA PRO A 165 -8.60 7.12 5.69
C PRO A 165 -8.05 6.56 4.36
N ALA A 166 -8.76 5.62 3.73
CA ALA A 166 -8.42 5.07 2.41
C ALA A 166 -9.02 5.90 1.25
N ALA A 167 -9.75 6.99 1.51
CA ALA A 167 -10.27 7.84 0.44
C ALA A 167 -9.17 8.43 -0.46
N SER A 168 -7.95 8.60 0.06
CA SER A 168 -6.81 9.12 -0.71
C SER A 168 -6.41 8.28 -1.91
N ILE A 169 -6.78 6.99 -1.97
CA ILE A 169 -6.48 6.12 -3.11
C ILE A 169 -7.61 6.05 -4.14
N SER A 170 -8.70 6.81 -3.94
CA SER A 170 -9.90 6.76 -4.81
C SER A 170 -9.73 7.39 -6.20
N SER A 171 -8.56 7.98 -6.48
CA SER A 171 -8.18 8.48 -7.80
C SER A 171 -7.52 7.42 -8.68
N LEU A 172 -7.16 6.26 -8.11
CA LEU A 172 -6.42 5.21 -8.78
C LEU A 172 -7.31 4.38 -9.71
N ARG A 173 -6.95 4.37 -11.00
CA ARG A 173 -7.66 3.64 -12.06
C ARG A 173 -6.77 2.64 -12.77
N PHE A 174 -7.06 1.36 -12.62
CA PHE A 174 -6.33 0.26 -13.23
C PHE A 174 -6.83 -0.07 -14.65
N SER A 175 -5.91 -0.39 -15.56
CA SER A 175 -6.22 -0.98 -16.86
C SER A 175 -5.53 -2.32 -16.97
N GLU A 176 -6.29 -3.41 -17.12
CA GLU A 176 -5.70 -4.74 -17.36
C GLU A 176 -5.07 -4.82 -18.75
N LYS A 177 -5.71 -4.21 -19.75
CA LYS A 177 -5.22 -4.17 -21.14
C LYS A 177 -3.85 -3.50 -21.25
N GLU A 178 -3.63 -2.43 -20.49
CA GLU A 178 -2.37 -1.68 -20.51
C GLU A 178 -1.41 -2.06 -19.38
N ASP A 179 -1.82 -2.99 -18.51
CA ASP A 179 -1.13 -3.38 -17.28
C ASP A 179 -0.56 -2.20 -16.48
N ASN A 180 -1.38 -1.19 -16.22
CA ASN A 180 -0.96 0.02 -15.51
C ASN A 180 -2.05 0.62 -14.63
N TRP A 181 -1.61 1.47 -13.70
CA TRP A 181 -2.50 2.36 -12.96
C TRP A 181 -2.36 3.80 -13.47
N LYS A 182 -3.43 4.57 -13.37
CA LYS A 182 -3.41 6.03 -13.54
C LYS A 182 -3.87 6.68 -12.24
N SER A 183 -3.05 7.58 -11.72
CA SER A 183 -3.37 8.44 -10.58
C SER A 183 -3.55 9.89 -11.04
N SER A 184 -3.68 10.82 -10.10
CA SER A 184 -3.58 12.26 -10.35
C SER A 184 -2.17 12.70 -10.76
N ASN A 185 -1.15 11.91 -10.43
CA ASN A 185 0.25 12.25 -10.68
C ASN A 185 0.72 11.76 -12.05
N GLY A 186 0.14 10.66 -12.55
CA GLY A 186 0.46 10.14 -13.87
C GLY A 186 0.15 8.66 -14.02
N VAL A 187 0.85 8.03 -14.96
CA VAL A 187 0.74 6.58 -15.21
C VAL A 187 1.82 5.85 -14.42
N LEU A 188 1.41 4.94 -13.55
CA LEU A 188 2.29 4.06 -12.81
C LEU A 188 2.65 2.86 -13.69
N LYS A 189 3.94 2.63 -13.90
CA LYS A 189 4.48 1.56 -14.74
C LYS A 189 4.68 0.29 -13.93
N ARG A 190 4.45 -0.87 -14.56
CA ARG A 190 4.63 -2.19 -13.93
C ARG A 190 6.08 -2.42 -13.52
N LEU A 191 6.28 -2.91 -12.30
CA LEU A 191 7.53 -3.43 -11.76
C LEU A 191 7.53 -4.96 -11.77
N PRO A 192 8.69 -5.61 -11.55
CA PRO A 192 8.74 -7.05 -11.30
C PRO A 192 7.79 -7.46 -10.19
N ASP A 193 7.24 -8.66 -10.31
CA ASP A 193 6.31 -9.20 -9.33
C ASP A 193 6.99 -9.34 -7.96
N ILE A 194 6.22 -9.09 -6.92
CA ILE A 194 6.67 -9.17 -5.54
C ILE A 194 6.71 -10.64 -5.13
N ASP A 195 7.86 -11.05 -4.61
CA ASP A 195 8.04 -12.26 -3.79
C ASP A 195 8.73 -11.85 -2.48
N ALA A 196 7.92 -11.36 -1.54
CA ALA A 196 8.41 -10.76 -0.32
C ALA A 196 8.94 -11.83 0.64
N ASP A 197 10.09 -11.52 1.24
CA ASP A 197 10.71 -12.37 2.24
C ASP A 197 9.82 -12.51 3.49
N PRO A 198 9.75 -13.68 4.14
CA PRO A 198 9.05 -13.82 5.43
C PRO A 198 9.52 -12.84 6.50
N MET A 199 10.80 -12.42 6.43
CA MET A 199 11.35 -11.41 7.33
C MET A 199 11.00 -9.98 6.95
N SER A 200 10.30 -9.76 5.83
CA SER A 200 9.91 -8.41 5.43
C SER A 200 8.95 -7.78 6.44
N ILE A 201 8.83 -6.46 6.44
CA ILE A 201 7.95 -5.73 7.36
C ILE A 201 6.50 -6.23 7.31
N LEU A 202 5.99 -6.61 6.13
CA LEU A 202 4.64 -7.14 5.94
C LEU A 202 4.57 -8.68 6.00
N GLY A 203 5.67 -9.35 6.38
CA GLY A 203 5.81 -10.79 6.29
C GLY A 203 5.91 -11.29 4.84
N GLY A 204 5.80 -12.59 4.64
CA GLY A 204 5.87 -13.18 3.30
C GLY A 204 4.57 -12.97 2.54
N TRP A 205 4.65 -12.38 1.34
CA TRP A 205 3.50 -12.17 0.46
C TRP A 205 3.93 -12.09 -1.00
N LYS A 206 3.01 -12.38 -1.92
CA LYS A 206 3.25 -12.31 -3.37
C LYS A 206 2.25 -11.37 -4.03
N GLY A 207 2.67 -10.64 -5.05
CA GLY A 207 1.80 -9.66 -5.69
C GLY A 207 2.41 -8.99 -6.90
N LYS A 208 1.69 -7.99 -7.40
CA LYS A 208 2.08 -7.16 -8.54
C LYS A 208 2.20 -5.72 -8.07
N GLU A 209 3.19 -5.00 -8.58
CA GLU A 209 3.47 -3.61 -8.17
C GLU A 209 3.63 -2.70 -9.37
N TRP A 210 3.17 -1.46 -9.22
CA TRP A 210 3.36 -0.39 -10.19
C TRP A 210 3.90 0.85 -9.51
N LYS A 211 4.70 1.62 -10.24
CA LYS A 211 5.36 2.82 -9.73
C LYS A 211 5.29 3.98 -10.72
N PHE A 212 5.00 5.15 -10.19
CA PHE A 212 5.24 6.45 -10.81
C PHE A 212 6.40 7.13 -10.08
N GLU A 213 7.27 7.77 -10.84
CA GLU A 213 8.35 8.58 -10.30
C GLU A 213 8.56 9.79 -11.20
N GLU A 214 8.63 10.96 -10.58
CA GLU A 214 8.93 12.22 -11.23
C GLU A 214 9.95 12.97 -10.38
N GLU A 215 10.96 13.52 -11.06
CA GLU A 215 11.99 14.34 -10.44
C GLU A 215 12.08 15.66 -11.18
N THR A 216 11.87 16.73 -10.43
CA THR A 216 11.97 18.11 -10.90
C THR A 216 13.15 18.79 -10.22
N THR A 217 13.42 20.05 -10.58
CA THR A 217 14.45 20.84 -9.88
C THR A 217 14.09 21.15 -8.42
N LEU A 218 12.81 21.03 -8.04
CA LEU A 218 12.31 21.40 -6.71
C LEU A 218 11.99 20.19 -5.83
N SER A 219 11.52 19.09 -6.41
CA SER A 219 11.07 17.93 -5.67
C SER A 219 11.18 16.62 -6.45
N LYS A 220 11.16 15.53 -5.69
CA LYS A 220 11.12 14.16 -6.17
C LYS A 220 9.89 13.47 -5.59
N LEU A 221 8.95 13.11 -6.47
CA LEU A 221 7.71 12.41 -6.15
C LEU A 221 7.83 10.94 -6.56
N LYS A 222 7.45 10.05 -5.64
CA LYS A 222 7.31 8.61 -5.86
C LYS A 222 5.93 8.17 -5.43
N GLU A 223 5.26 7.38 -6.26
CA GLU A 223 3.97 6.78 -5.94
C GLU A 223 3.97 5.31 -6.36
N ASN A 224 3.58 4.43 -5.45
CA ASN A 224 3.59 2.98 -5.62
C ASN A 224 2.22 2.40 -5.23
N VAL A 225 1.74 1.46 -6.04
CA VAL A 225 0.55 0.65 -5.76
C VAL A 225 0.95 -0.80 -5.93
N ALA A 226 0.62 -1.64 -4.96
CA ALA A 226 0.76 -3.07 -5.09
C ALA A 226 -0.50 -3.81 -4.64
N VAL A 227 -0.80 -4.92 -5.31
CA VAL A 227 -1.93 -5.79 -4.97
C VAL A 227 -1.45 -7.23 -4.97
N GLY A 228 -1.80 -7.98 -3.93
CA GLY A 228 -1.26 -9.32 -3.73
C GLY A 228 -1.98 -10.12 -2.65
N SER A 229 -1.30 -11.14 -2.15
CA SER A 229 -1.80 -12.05 -1.11
C SER A 229 -0.69 -12.47 -0.16
N THR A 230 -1.02 -12.62 1.12
CA THR A 230 -0.11 -13.18 2.11
C THR A 230 0.20 -14.64 1.79
N ASN A 231 1.42 -15.10 2.10
CA ASN A 231 1.85 -16.47 1.86
C ASN A 231 1.08 -17.49 2.72
N ASP A 232 0.55 -17.06 3.87
CA ASP A 232 -0.33 -17.89 4.71
C ASP A 232 -1.77 -18.02 4.15
N GLY A 233 -2.06 -17.33 3.03
CA GLY A 233 -3.33 -17.40 2.32
C GLY A 233 -4.51 -16.73 3.02
N LYS A 234 -4.32 -16.08 4.17
CA LYS A 234 -5.41 -15.50 4.95
C LYS A 234 -5.94 -14.19 4.39
N TYR A 235 -5.08 -13.39 3.75
CA TYR A 235 -5.43 -12.05 3.31
C TYR A 235 -5.01 -11.76 1.87
N HIS A 236 -5.83 -10.98 1.18
CA HIS A 236 -5.40 -10.14 0.08
C HIS A 236 -4.85 -8.82 0.63
N LEU A 237 -3.83 -8.27 -0.03
CA LEU A 237 -3.20 -7.01 0.34
C LEU A 237 -3.36 -5.99 -0.79
N ILE A 238 -3.67 -4.75 -0.41
CA ILE A 238 -3.50 -3.57 -1.26
C ILE A 238 -2.57 -2.62 -0.50
N VAL A 239 -1.40 -2.36 -1.08
CA VAL A 239 -0.39 -1.48 -0.50
C VAL A 239 -0.30 -0.24 -1.36
N TYR A 240 -0.45 0.93 -0.73
CA TYR A 240 -0.27 2.22 -1.39
C TYR A 240 0.78 3.03 -0.65
N ARG A 241 1.74 3.58 -1.39
CA ARG A 241 2.73 4.50 -0.86
C ARG A 241 2.89 5.71 -1.77
N ALA A 242 2.93 6.90 -1.20
CA ALA A 242 3.28 8.11 -1.91
C ALA A 242 4.22 8.96 -1.06
N GLN A 243 5.33 9.38 -1.65
CA GLN A 243 6.37 10.14 -0.99
C GLN A 243 6.83 11.27 -1.89
N GLU A 244 6.92 12.48 -1.33
CA GLU A 244 7.52 13.62 -1.99
C GLU A 244 8.53 14.27 -1.06
N ASN A 245 9.74 14.49 -1.56
CA ASN A 245 10.76 15.26 -0.88
C ASN A 245 11.19 16.43 -1.76
N THR A 246 11.54 17.56 -1.16
CA THR A 246 12.24 18.64 -1.87
C THR A 246 13.63 18.18 -2.30
N SER A 247 14.24 18.91 -3.24
CA SER A 247 15.65 18.69 -3.63
C SER A 247 16.63 18.87 -2.46
N ALA A 248 16.24 19.62 -1.43
CA ALA A 248 16.99 19.77 -0.17
C ALA A 248 16.77 18.60 0.81
N GLY A 249 15.94 17.60 0.46
CA GLY A 249 15.63 16.44 1.29
C GLY A 249 14.50 16.64 2.30
N THR A 250 13.82 17.79 2.30
CA THR A 250 12.67 18.03 3.19
C THR A 250 11.46 17.26 2.71
N ARG A 251 10.82 16.49 3.58
CA ARG A 251 9.65 15.71 3.21
C ARG A 251 8.38 16.56 3.14
N LEU A 252 7.71 16.54 1.99
CA LEU A 252 6.46 17.24 1.72
C LEU A 252 5.25 16.30 1.85
N LEU A 253 5.39 15.07 1.37
CA LEU A 253 4.38 14.03 1.45
C LEU A 253 5.00 12.73 1.96
N ASP A 254 4.29 12.07 2.89
CA ASP A 254 4.48 10.65 3.16
C ASP A 254 3.16 10.01 3.53
N LYS A 255 2.69 9.16 2.64
CA LYS A 255 1.47 8.39 2.83
C LYS A 255 1.83 6.93 2.63
N SER A 256 1.47 6.10 3.61
CA SER A 256 1.58 4.65 3.54
C SER A 256 0.27 4.05 4.02
N LEU A 257 -0.35 3.20 3.20
CA LEU A 257 -1.56 2.46 3.53
C LEU A 257 -1.31 0.99 3.23
N VAL A 258 -1.61 0.15 4.21
CA VAL A 258 -1.64 -1.31 4.06
C VAL A 258 -3.06 -1.74 4.35
N ILE A 259 -3.77 -2.10 3.30
CA ILE A 259 -5.16 -2.54 3.39
C ILE A 259 -5.16 -4.06 3.25
N ARG A 260 -5.77 -4.76 4.19
CA ARG A 260 -6.00 -6.20 4.09
C ARG A 260 -7.47 -6.51 3.92
N ILE A 261 -7.76 -7.47 3.06
CA ILE A 261 -9.09 -8.02 2.84
C ILE A 261 -9.00 -9.50 3.15
N ALA A 262 -9.82 -9.99 4.07
CA ALA A 262 -9.83 -11.42 4.38
C ALA A 262 -10.19 -12.22 3.12
N LYS A 263 -9.38 -13.22 2.78
CA LYS A 263 -9.81 -14.19 1.77
C LYS A 263 -11.00 -14.93 2.35
N SER A 264 -12.10 -15.06 1.60
CA SER A 264 -13.14 -15.98 2.04
C SER A 264 -12.51 -17.36 2.10
N SER A 265 -12.30 -17.90 3.29
CA SER A 265 -11.94 -19.31 3.41
C SER A 265 -13.03 -20.09 2.67
N ALA A 266 -12.65 -20.95 1.74
CA ALA A 266 -13.53 -22.02 1.28
C ALA A 266 -13.78 -22.97 2.47
N ALA A 267 -14.56 -22.51 3.45
CA ALA A 267 -14.92 -23.18 4.69
C ALA A 267 -16.14 -22.49 5.32
N THR A 268 -17.23 -22.42 4.56
CA THR A 268 -18.57 -22.52 5.15
C THR A 268 -19.43 -23.40 4.22
N LYS A 269 -18.97 -24.63 4.00
CA LYS A 269 -19.90 -25.76 3.86
C LYS A 269 -20.11 -26.31 5.26
N ALA A 270 -21.38 -26.57 5.60
CA ALA A 270 -21.91 -27.12 6.85
C ALA A 270 -22.19 -26.15 8.02
N LYS A 271 -23.32 -25.43 7.92
CA LYS A 271 -24.37 -25.42 8.97
C LYS A 271 -25.74 -25.43 8.28
N SER A 272 -26.22 -26.64 7.98
CA SER A 272 -27.46 -27.20 8.54
C SER A 272 -28.67 -26.25 8.50
N LYS A 273 -29.60 -26.54 7.60
CA LYS A 273 -31.00 -26.74 7.95
C LYS A 273 -31.53 -27.90 7.13
#